data_AF-A0A943DKQ7-F1
#
_entry.id   AF-A0A943DKQ7-F1
#
_cell.length_a   1.000
_cell.length_b   1.000
_cell.length_c   1.000
_cell.angle_alpha   90.00
_cell.angle_beta   90.00
_cell.angle_gamma   90.00
#
_symmetry.space_group_name_H-M   'P 1'
#
loop_
_entity.id
_entity.type
_entity.pdbx_description
1 polymer ?
#
loop_
_entity_poly.entity_id
_entity_poly.type
_entity_poly.pdbx_seq_one_letter_code
_entity_poly.pdbx_strand_id
1 'polypeptide(L)'
;MNPIISQFKQSLEDQLEMMAQKVLTDNALGYMKGSILITTLNKCGEFAKEEFQGHAHQIGLTETELEQLINETVSKTIKKYVKL
;
A
#
# COMPACT_ATOMS: atom_id res chain seq x y z
N MET A 1 16.24 -11.78 -6.32
CA MET A 1 14.85 -11.44 -5.99
C MET A 1 13.99 -11.90 -7.17
N ASN A 2 12.90 -12.64 -6.92
CA ASN A 2 12.03 -13.14 -8.00
C ASN A 2 11.45 -11.94 -8.78
N PRO A 3 11.58 -11.87 -10.11
CA PRO A 3 11.08 -10.75 -10.91
C PRO A 3 9.58 -10.47 -10.71
N ILE A 4 8.79 -11.51 -10.42
CA ILE A 4 7.34 -11.38 -10.15
C ILE A 4 7.09 -10.65 -8.83
N ILE A 5 7.86 -10.97 -7.78
CA ILE A 5 7.77 -10.29 -6.48
C ILE A 5 8.17 -8.81 -6.62
N SER A 6 9.21 -8.53 -7.40
CA SER A 6 9.63 -7.15 -7.68
C SER A 6 8.55 -6.37 -8.44
N GLN A 7 7.91 -6.98 -9.44
CA GLN A 7 6.81 -6.35 -10.19
C GLN A 7 5.58 -6.12 -9.32
N PHE A 8 5.21 -7.10 -8.49
CA PHE A 8 4.11 -6.95 -7.53
C PHE A 8 4.37 -5.79 -6.57
N LYS A 9 5.56 -5.75 -5.96
CA LYS A 9 5.95 -4.68 -5.04
C LYS A 9 5.89 -3.31 -5.72
N GLN A 10 6.44 -3.18 -6.93
CA GLN A 10 6.41 -1.92 -7.67
C GLN A 10 4.97 -1.47 -7.97
N SER A 11 4.12 -2.39 -8.45
CA SER A 11 2.71 -2.11 -8.73
C SER A 11 1.97 -1.63 -7.47
N LEU A 12 2.21 -2.28 -6.33
CA LEU A 12 1.64 -1.89 -5.05
C LEU A 12 2.14 -0.51 -4.61
N GLU A 13 3.45 -0.24 -4.73
CA GLU A 13 4.03 1.09 -4.44
C GLU A 13 3.38 2.17 -5.31
N ASP A 14 3.25 1.94 -6.62
CA ASP A 14 2.66 2.89 -7.57
C ASP A 14 1.18 3.18 -7.26
N GLN A 15 0.39 2.14 -6.94
CA GLN A 15 -1.03 2.30 -6.57
C GLN A 15 -1.21 3.08 -5.27
N LEU A 16 -0.43 2.75 -4.24
CA LEU A 16 -0.45 3.46 -2.96
C LEU A 16 -0.01 4.91 -3.14
N GLU A 17 0.96 5.17 -4.01
CA GLU A 17 1.43 6.52 -4.31
C GLU A 17 0.38 7.36 -5.03
N MET A 18 -0.31 6.77 -6.02
CA MET A 18 -1.43 7.40 -6.72
C MET A 18 -2.58 7.72 -5.76
N MET A 19 -2.96 6.78 -4.89
CA MET A 19 -4.00 6.99 -3.89
C MET A 19 -3.61 8.06 -2.87
N ALA A 20 -2.36 8.08 -2.41
CA ALA A 20 -1.86 9.11 -1.53
C ALA A 20 -1.96 10.50 -2.16
N GLN A 21 -1.51 10.65 -3.40
CA GLN A 21 -1.60 11.91 -4.14
C GLN A 21 -3.04 12.35 -4.36
N LYS A 22 -3.95 11.43 -4.69
CA LYS A 22 -5.37 11.71 -4.84
C LYS A 22 -5.99 12.22 -3.55
N VAL A 23 -5.77 11.53 -2.42
CA VAL A 23 -6.26 11.98 -1.10
C VAL A 23 -5.71 13.35 -0.74
N LEU A 24 -4.43 13.61 -1.02
CA LEU A 24 -3.80 14.90 -0.73
C LEU A 24 -4.32 16.05 -1.61
N THR A 25 -4.73 15.74 -2.84
CA THR A 25 -5.29 16.69 -3.82
C THR A 25 -6.77 16.98 -3.53
N ASP A 26 -7.57 15.94 -3.28
CA ASP A 26 -9.01 16.04 -3.01
C ASP A 26 -9.29 16.76 -1.67
N ASN A 27 -8.41 16.59 -0.67
CA ASN A 27 -8.50 17.26 0.64
C ASN A 27 -7.67 18.55 0.72
N ALA A 28 -7.67 19.40 -0.31
CA ALA A 28 -6.97 20.69 -0.30
C ALA A 28 -7.38 21.65 0.84
N LEU A 29 -8.45 21.35 1.60
CA LEU A 29 -8.92 22.11 2.76
C LEU A 29 -8.32 21.55 4.06
N GLY A 30 -7.46 22.36 4.69
CA GLY A 30 -6.46 21.95 5.69
C GLY A 30 -6.95 21.25 6.96
N TYR A 31 -5.98 20.59 7.60
CA TYR A 31 -5.96 20.06 8.98
C TYR A 31 -6.45 18.63 9.24
N MET A 32 -7.10 17.94 8.30
CA MET A 32 -7.51 16.52 8.49
C MET A 32 -6.71 15.50 7.65
N LYS A 33 -5.59 15.93 7.04
CA LYS A 33 -4.86 15.17 5.99
C LYS A 33 -4.21 13.87 6.47
N GLY A 34 -3.61 13.84 7.66
CA GLY A 34 -2.84 12.67 8.13
C GLY A 34 -3.70 11.44 8.42
N SER A 35 -4.75 11.60 9.23
CA SER A 35 -5.61 10.48 9.64
C SER A 35 -6.41 9.88 8.47
N ILE A 36 -6.93 10.73 7.57
CA ILE A 36 -7.63 10.27 6.37
C ILE A 36 -6.67 9.52 5.44
N LEU A 37 -5.45 10.06 5.24
CA LEU A 37 -4.45 9.40 4.41
C LEU A 37 -4.04 8.04 4.99
N ILE A 38 -3.76 7.97 6.29
CA ILE A 38 -3.44 6.71 6.99
C ILE A 38 -4.57 5.70 6.79
N THR A 39 -5.82 6.11 7.02
CA THR A 39 -6.99 5.23 6.89
C THR A 39 -7.15 4.73 5.46
N THR A 40 -7.00 5.59 4.45
CA THR A 40 -7.13 5.21 3.05
C THR A 40 -6.02 4.26 2.61
N LEU A 41 -4.76 4.54 2.97
CA LEU A 41 -3.63 3.68 2.62
C LEU A 41 -3.71 2.31 3.31
N ASN A 42 -4.15 2.26 4.57
CA ASN A 42 -4.39 1.00 5.26
C ASN A 42 -5.51 0.20 4.57
N LYS A 43 -6.62 0.84 4.16
CA LYS A 43 -7.67 0.16 3.39
C LYS A 43 -7.16 -0.39 2.07
N CYS A 44 -6.33 0.35 1.33
CA CYS A 44 -5.68 -0.16 0.13
C CYS A 44 -4.81 -1.38 0.41
N GLY A 45 -4.08 -1.39 1.53
CA GLY A 45 -3.34 -2.57 2.00
C GLY A 45 -4.24 -3.77 2.24
N GLU A 46 -5.35 -3.59 2.96
CA GLU A 46 -6.31 -4.68 3.23
C GLU A 46 -6.96 -5.20 1.94
N PHE A 47 -7.34 -4.33 1.00
CA PHE A 47 -7.83 -4.76 -0.32
C PHE A 47 -6.77 -5.55 -1.09
N ALA A 48 -5.51 -5.11 -1.07
CA ALA A 48 -4.41 -5.86 -1.68
C ALA A 48 -4.16 -7.20 -0.98
N LYS A 49 -4.43 -7.33 0.33
CA LYS A 49 -4.37 -8.64 0.99
C LYS A 49 -5.47 -9.54 0.46
N GLU A 50 -6.72 -9.07 0.45
CA GLU A 50 -7.88 -9.86 0.00
C GLU A 50 -7.76 -10.30 -1.46
N GLU A 51 -7.34 -9.39 -2.35
CA GLU A 51 -7.17 -9.67 -3.78
C GLU A 51 -6.09 -10.72 -4.04
N PHE A 52 -5.03 -10.74 -3.23
CA PHE A 52 -3.88 -11.62 -3.43
C PHE A 52 -3.83 -12.83 -2.48
N GLN A 53 -4.77 -12.95 -1.53
CA GLN A 53 -4.82 -14.03 -0.53
C GLN A 53 -4.90 -15.44 -1.16
N GLY A 54 -5.42 -15.56 -2.40
CA GLY A 54 -5.41 -16.82 -3.17
C GLY A 54 -4.30 -16.92 -4.23
N HIS A 55 -3.53 -15.85 -4.45
CA HIS A 55 -2.53 -15.73 -5.51
C HIS A 55 -1.09 -15.68 -4.98
N ALA A 56 -0.88 -15.65 -3.65
CA ALA A 56 0.43 -15.63 -3.01
C ALA A 56 1.38 -16.74 -3.55
N HIS A 57 0.86 -17.95 -3.69
CA HIS A 57 1.63 -19.08 -4.24
C HIS A 57 2.03 -18.88 -5.72
N GLN A 58 1.23 -18.15 -6.51
CA GLN A 58 1.53 -17.87 -7.92
C GLN A 58 2.68 -16.87 -8.09
N ILE A 59 2.87 -15.99 -7.09
CA ILE A 59 3.97 -15.02 -7.05
C ILE A 59 5.19 -15.55 -6.28
N GLY A 60 5.14 -16.80 -5.82
CA GLY A 60 6.24 -17.47 -5.11
C GLY A 60 6.45 -16.95 -3.69
N LEU A 61 5.38 -16.50 -3.03
CA LEU A 61 5.36 -16.07 -1.63
C LEU A 61 4.41 -16.95 -0.82
N THR A 62 4.71 -17.12 0.46
CA THR A 62 3.71 -17.55 1.44
C THR A 62 2.71 -16.41 1.72
N GLU A 63 1.52 -16.74 2.21
CA GLU A 63 0.53 -15.73 2.61
C GLU A 63 1.10 -14.76 3.65
N THR A 64 1.91 -15.26 4.59
CA THR A 64 2.58 -14.44 5.60
C THR A 64 3.59 -13.47 4.99
N GLU A 65 4.41 -13.91 4.03
CA GLU A 65 5.38 -13.03 3.37
C GLU A 65 4.69 -11.98 2.49
N LEU A 66 3.59 -12.35 1.82
CA LEU A 66 2.76 -11.41 1.09
C LEU A 66 2.18 -10.35 2.03
N GLU A 67 1.64 -10.77 3.17
CA GLU A 67 1.06 -9.87 4.16
C GLU A 67 2.13 -8.90 4.71
N GLN A 68 3.31 -9.41 5.04
CA GLN A 68 4.44 -8.59 5.49
C GLN A 68 4.85 -7.58 4.42
N LEU A 69 4.98 -8.00 3.16
CA LEU A 69 5.37 -7.12 2.07
C LEU A 69 4.34 -6.00 1.86
N ILE A 70 3.04 -6.32 1.94
CA ILE A 70 1.98 -5.32 1.84
C ILE A 70 2.05 -4.34 3.02
N ASN A 71 2.12 -4.86 4.26
CA ASN A 71 2.17 -4.04 5.47
C ASN A 71 3.39 -3.10 5.48
N GLU A 72 4.57 -3.59 5.09
CA GLU A 72 5.79 -2.79 4.99
C GLU A 72 5.65 -1.68 3.95
N THR A 73 5.08 -2.01 2.79
CA THR A 73 4.91 -1.05 1.68
C THR A 73 3.93 0.05 2.08
N VAL A 74 2.79 -0.32 2.68
CA VAL A 74 1.81 0.64 3.20
C VAL A 74 2.42 1.53 4.27
N SER A 75 3.13 0.96 5.24
CA SER A 75 3.79 1.74 6.31
C SER A 75 4.84 2.71 5.77
N LYS A 76 5.65 2.27 4.80
CA LYS A 76 6.65 3.10 4.11
C LYS A 76 5.99 4.27 3.39
N THR A 77 4.89 4.04 2.67
CA THR A 77 4.14 5.10 1.98
C THR A 77 3.49 6.06 2.98
N ILE A 78 2.89 5.56 4.06
CA ILE A 78 2.35 6.42 5.13
C ILE A 78 3.44 7.34 5.69
N LYS A 79 4.61 6.81 6.04
CA LYS A 79 5.74 7.59 6.57
C LYS A 79 6.26 8.63 5.57
N LYS A 80 6.19 8.34 4.26
CA LYS A 80 6.61 9.28 3.21
C LYS A 80 5.74 10.54 3.20
N TYR A 81 4.44 10.40 3.43
CA TYR A 81 3.48 11.49 3.28
C TYR A 81 2.99 12.10 4.60
N VAL A 82 2.95 11.30 5.65
CA VAL A 82 2.70 11.75 7.02
C VAL A 82 4.06 11.95 7.66
N LYS A 83 4.56 13.20 7.61
CA LYS A 83 5.66 13.61 8.48
C LYS A 83 5.18 13.47 9.93
N LEU A 84 5.49 12.35 10.57
CA LEU A 84 5.48 12.22 12.02
C LEU A 84 6.72 12.95 12.58
#